data_AF-A0A1Y1V8Y5-F1
#
_entry.id   AF-A0A1Y1V8Y5-F1
#
_cell.length_a   1.000
_cell.length_b   1.000
_cell.length_c   1.000
_cell.angle_alpha   90.00
_cell.angle_beta   90.00
_cell.angle_gamma   90.00
#
_symmetry.space_group_name_H-M   'P 1'
#
loop_
_entity.id
_entity.type
_entity.pdbx_description
1 polymer ?
#
loop_
_entity_poly.entity_id
_entity_poly.type
_entity_poly.pdbx_seq_one_letter_code
_entity_poly.pdbx_strand_id
1 'polypeptide(L)'
;NYENREVFNKLTNGLSDIHTGFQSAYVVSRVKYDIRLTSLGLVTNNQDVIDYYMDDLKTNFQFLETRYVPNIYKRHSIKPLGFHTVKPINNDVVDEINDENYYLNIVRLYNNARLYLEKFNKTTHENPLDLLNEPLLRYFKANSNSKFGPIFMKAVDLVVADNIKSINRLLRFIYIVLAVDAFIEIVIIFGVIIPSSNKCIETLKGAFTIFKYIPK
;
A
#
# COMPACT_ATOMS: atom_id res chain seq x y z
N ASN A 1 0.50 -5.66 -27.38
CA ASN A 1 -0.40 -4.77 -26.61
C ASN A 1 -0.88 -5.35 -25.27
N TYR A 2 -0.91 -6.68 -25.09
CA TYR A 2 -1.29 -7.31 -23.81
C TYR A 2 -0.23 -7.14 -22.71
N GLU A 3 1.05 -7.37 -23.03
CA GLU A 3 2.17 -7.24 -22.07
C GLU A 3 2.33 -5.81 -21.52
N ASN A 4 2.20 -4.78 -22.38
CA ASN A 4 2.24 -3.38 -21.94
C ASN A 4 1.13 -3.07 -20.93
N ARG A 5 -0.07 -3.65 -21.12
CA ARG A 5 -1.20 -3.49 -20.21
C ARG A 5 -0.96 -4.22 -18.89
N GLU A 6 -0.32 -5.39 -18.92
CA GLU A 6 0.07 -6.14 -17.73
C GLU A 6 1.12 -5.38 -16.90
N VAL A 7 2.13 -4.82 -17.56
CA VAL A 7 3.17 -3.99 -16.92
C VAL A 7 2.56 -2.73 -16.30
N PHE A 8 1.66 -2.05 -17.04
CA PHE A 8 0.95 -0.87 -16.52
C PHE A 8 0.10 -1.22 -15.29
N ASN A 9 -0.69 -2.29 -15.35
CA ASN A 9 -1.50 -2.76 -14.23
C ASN A 9 -0.66 -3.13 -13.01
N LYS A 10 0.51 -3.75 -13.21
CA LYS A 10 1.46 -4.04 -12.12
C LYS A 10 1.97 -2.77 -11.45
N LEU A 11 2.22 -1.72 -12.24
CA LEU A 11 2.71 -0.42 -11.74
C LEU A 11 1.61 0.32 -10.97
N THR A 12 0.39 0.38 -11.50
CA THR A 12 -0.74 1.02 -10.82
C THR A 12 -1.10 0.30 -9.53
N ASN A 13 -1.07 -1.03 -9.53
CA ASN A 13 -1.31 -1.82 -8.31
C ASN A 13 -0.21 -1.57 -7.28
N GLY A 14 1.06 -1.56 -7.68
CA GLY A 14 2.18 -1.24 -6.78
C GLY A 14 2.05 0.14 -6.12
N LEU A 15 1.65 1.17 -6.88
CA LEU A 15 1.38 2.51 -6.35
C LEU A 15 0.19 2.54 -5.39
N SER A 16 -0.90 1.86 -5.75
CA SER A 16 -2.08 1.71 -4.89
C SER A 16 -1.75 1.00 -3.57
N ASP A 17 -0.87 0.01 -3.60
CA ASP A 17 -0.44 -0.73 -2.42
C ASP A 17 0.46 0.10 -1.52
N ILE A 18 1.36 0.92 -2.08
CA ILE A 18 2.15 1.91 -1.32
C ILE A 18 1.20 2.85 -0.59
N HIS A 19 0.25 3.44 -1.32
CA HIS A 19 -0.73 4.37 -0.76
C HIS A 19 -1.55 3.72 0.36
N THR A 20 -2.02 2.49 0.14
CA THR A 20 -2.75 1.70 1.15
C THR A 20 -1.88 1.42 2.38
N GLY A 21 -0.60 1.12 2.19
CA GLY A 21 0.37 0.94 3.26
C GLY A 21 0.52 2.21 4.11
N PHE A 22 0.74 3.37 3.49
CA PHE A 22 0.87 4.64 4.21
C PHE A 22 -0.39 5.06 4.96
N GLN A 23 -1.58 4.85 4.37
CA GLN A 23 -2.85 5.18 5.03
C GLN A 23 -3.15 4.31 6.25
N SER A 24 -2.61 3.09 6.27
CA SER A 24 -2.98 2.09 7.29
C SER A 24 -2.65 2.47 8.72
N ALA A 25 -1.52 3.13 8.96
CA ALA A 25 -1.11 3.55 10.30
C ALA A 25 -2.13 4.51 10.91
N TYR A 26 -2.61 5.45 10.10
CA TYR A 26 -3.67 6.39 10.48
C TYR A 26 -4.99 5.64 10.75
N VAL A 27 -5.44 4.81 9.80
CA VAL A 27 -6.71 4.09 9.90
C VAL A 27 -6.75 3.19 11.14
N VAL A 28 -5.70 2.42 11.40
CA VAL A 28 -5.67 1.56 12.60
C VAL A 28 -5.60 2.39 13.88
N SER A 29 -4.90 3.53 13.86
CA SER A 29 -4.91 4.46 14.99
C SER A 29 -6.33 4.97 15.29
N ARG A 30 -7.08 5.36 14.24
CA ARG A 30 -8.49 5.75 14.34
C ARG A 30 -9.35 4.63 14.90
N VAL A 31 -9.29 3.41 14.35
CA VAL A 31 -10.05 2.26 14.87
C VAL A 31 -9.87 2.06 16.38
N LYS A 32 -8.63 2.10 16.88
CA LYS A 32 -8.38 1.94 18.33
C LYS A 32 -8.96 3.10 19.14
N TYR A 33 -8.78 4.32 18.64
CA TYR A 33 -9.23 5.53 19.30
C TYR A 33 -10.76 5.61 19.34
N ASP A 34 -11.42 5.30 18.23
CA ASP A 34 -12.87 5.34 18.09
C ASP A 34 -13.55 4.26 18.93
N ILE A 35 -12.99 3.04 19.00
CA ILE A 35 -13.46 2.01 19.94
C ILE A 35 -13.37 2.50 21.39
N ARG A 36 -12.24 3.11 21.76
CA ARG A 36 -12.04 3.64 23.13
C ARG A 36 -13.05 4.74 23.45
N LEU A 37 -13.25 5.69 22.55
CA LEU A 37 -14.15 6.81 22.79
C LEU A 37 -15.62 6.41 22.73
N THR A 38 -15.99 5.52 21.81
CA THR A 38 -17.33 4.93 21.79
C THR A 38 -17.62 4.24 23.13
N SER A 39 -16.67 3.46 23.65
CA SER A 39 -16.85 2.80 24.95
C SER A 39 -16.90 3.75 26.13
N LEU A 40 -16.23 4.90 26.10
CA LEU A 40 -16.42 5.95 27.09
C LEU A 40 -17.78 6.63 26.96
N GLY A 41 -18.25 6.83 25.72
CA GLY A 41 -19.60 7.30 25.42
C GLY A 41 -20.67 6.38 26.00
N LEU A 42 -20.49 5.06 25.84
CA LEU A 42 -21.36 4.03 26.43
C LEU A 42 -21.42 4.12 27.96
N VAL A 43 -20.27 4.29 28.62
CA VAL A 43 -20.17 4.41 30.08
C VAL A 43 -20.88 5.67 30.60
N THR A 44 -20.79 6.75 29.84
CA THR A 44 -21.37 8.06 30.19
C THR A 44 -22.78 8.25 29.67
N ASN A 45 -23.31 7.25 28.94
CA ASN A 45 -24.60 7.31 28.23
C ASN A 45 -24.75 8.55 27.32
N ASN A 46 -23.66 8.95 26.66
CA ASN A 46 -23.63 10.11 25.76
C ASN A 46 -23.77 9.66 24.30
N GLN A 47 -24.99 9.74 23.77
CA GLN A 47 -25.33 9.26 22.42
C GLN A 47 -24.60 9.99 21.30
N ASP A 48 -24.41 11.32 21.42
CA ASP A 48 -23.71 12.11 20.39
C ASP A 48 -22.26 11.64 20.20
N VAL A 49 -21.59 11.33 21.32
CA VAL A 49 -20.22 10.77 21.31
C VAL A 49 -20.22 9.38 20.70
N ILE A 50 -21.19 8.53 21.09
CA ILE A 50 -21.30 7.16 20.57
C ILE A 50 -21.47 7.18 19.05
N ASP A 51 -22.44 7.93 18.53
CA ASP A 51 -22.77 7.94 17.12
C ASP A 51 -21.62 8.50 16.26
N TYR A 52 -21.01 9.61 16.70
CA TYR A 52 -19.89 10.22 16.00
C TYR A 52 -18.69 9.26 15.83
N TYR A 53 -18.26 8.61 16.91
CA TYR A 53 -17.10 7.71 16.86
C TYR A 53 -17.44 6.35 16.26
N MET A 54 -18.68 5.88 16.39
CA MET A 54 -19.12 4.63 15.77
C MET A 54 -19.15 4.73 14.24
N ASP A 55 -19.60 5.86 13.69
CA ASP A 55 -19.62 6.05 12.24
C ASP A 55 -18.20 6.17 11.64
N ASP A 56 -17.30 6.87 12.32
CA ASP A 56 -15.89 6.89 11.90
C ASP A 56 -15.22 5.52 12.06
N LEU A 57 -15.55 4.78 13.12
CA LEU A 57 -15.09 3.40 13.30
C LEU A 57 -15.51 2.51 12.14
N LYS A 58 -16.78 2.55 11.72
CA LYS A 58 -17.30 1.76 10.58
C LYS A 58 -16.56 2.10 9.29
N THR A 59 -16.34 3.39 9.03
CA THR A 59 -15.63 3.87 7.84
C THR A 59 -14.19 3.36 7.80
N ASN A 60 -13.46 3.49 8.91
CA ASN A 60 -12.09 3.03 9.04
C ASN A 60 -11.99 1.50 9.02
N PHE A 61 -12.95 0.80 9.63
CA PHE A 61 -13.03 -0.66 9.60
C PHE A 61 -13.27 -1.20 8.18
N GLN A 62 -14.16 -0.56 7.41
CA GLN A 62 -14.42 -0.93 6.02
C GLN A 62 -13.16 -0.79 5.15
N PHE A 63 -12.33 0.23 5.38
CA PHE A 63 -11.04 0.35 4.71
C PHE A 63 -10.14 -0.86 5.03
N LEU A 64 -10.08 -1.27 6.31
CA LEU A 64 -9.27 -2.42 6.71
C LEU A 64 -9.75 -3.72 6.03
N GLU A 65 -11.06 -3.93 6.00
CA GLU A 65 -11.69 -5.12 5.43
C GLU A 65 -11.53 -5.20 3.90
N THR A 66 -11.80 -4.10 3.20
CA THR A 66 -11.94 -4.11 1.74
C THR A 66 -10.64 -3.80 0.99
N ARG A 67 -9.73 -3.04 1.60
CA ARG A 67 -8.49 -2.59 0.96
C ARG A 67 -7.26 -3.15 1.62
N TYR A 68 -7.15 -2.98 2.93
CA TYR A 68 -5.90 -3.26 3.62
C TYR A 68 -5.60 -4.77 3.71
N VAL A 69 -6.46 -5.54 4.38
CA VAL A 69 -6.25 -6.97 4.63
C VAL A 69 -6.06 -7.75 3.32
N PRO A 70 -6.88 -7.56 2.26
CA PRO A 70 -6.72 -8.30 1.00
C PRO A 70 -5.43 -8.01 0.24
N ASN A 71 -4.97 -6.75 0.23
CA ASN A 71 -3.83 -6.32 -0.59
C ASN A 71 -2.49 -6.58 0.10
N ILE A 72 -2.45 -6.42 1.42
CA ILE A 72 -1.21 -6.42 2.18
C ILE A 72 -0.87 -7.80 2.75
N TYR A 73 -1.86 -8.70 2.92
CA TYR A 73 -1.65 -10.10 3.33
C TYR A 73 -0.61 -10.83 2.48
N LYS A 74 -0.61 -10.61 1.17
CA LYS A 74 0.25 -11.36 0.23
C LYS A 74 1.72 -10.95 0.27
N ARG A 75 2.07 -9.88 0.99
CA ARG A 75 3.37 -9.21 0.87
C ARG A 75 4.21 -9.23 2.14
N HIS A 76 3.60 -9.43 3.31
CA HIS A 76 4.36 -9.44 4.56
C HIS A 76 4.87 -10.82 4.94
N SER A 77 6.12 -10.83 5.41
CA SER A 77 6.73 -11.97 6.06
C SER A 77 5.98 -12.34 7.35
N ILE A 78 5.83 -13.64 7.59
CA ILE A 78 5.31 -14.19 8.84
C ILE A 78 6.35 -14.24 9.97
N LYS A 79 7.58 -13.77 9.71
CA LYS A 79 8.67 -13.81 10.72
C LYS A 79 8.45 -12.75 11.82
N PRO A 80 8.74 -13.08 13.08
CA PRO A 80 8.67 -12.12 14.19
C PRO A 80 9.65 -10.96 13.95
N LEU A 81 9.28 -9.78 14.45
CA LEU A 81 9.98 -8.52 14.17
C LEU A 81 10.58 -7.87 15.42
N GLY A 82 10.48 -8.53 16.58
CA GLY A 82 10.95 -8.01 17.87
C GLY A 82 9.99 -7.00 18.48
N PHE A 83 8.69 -7.06 18.14
CA PHE A 83 7.69 -6.14 18.66
C PHE A 83 6.60 -6.87 19.42
N HIS A 84 6.37 -6.39 20.64
CA HIS A 84 5.52 -7.06 21.59
C HIS A 84 4.12 -6.45 21.62
N THR A 85 3.08 -7.28 21.40
CA THR A 85 1.68 -6.90 21.61
C THR A 85 1.07 -7.66 22.78
N VAL A 86 0.02 -7.09 23.36
CA VAL A 86 -0.66 -7.63 24.53
C VAL A 86 -1.92 -8.35 24.10
N LYS A 87 -2.12 -9.57 24.60
CA LYS A 87 -3.34 -10.35 24.45
C LYS A 87 -3.91 -10.67 25.83
N PRO A 88 -5.01 -10.03 26.25
CA PRO A 88 -5.67 -10.37 27.51
C PRO A 88 -6.32 -11.76 27.42
N ILE A 89 -6.10 -12.62 28.42
CA ILE A 89 -6.70 -13.97 28.49
C ILE A 89 -7.98 -13.97 29.33
N ASN A 90 -7.94 -13.26 30.47
CA ASN A 90 -9.01 -13.21 31.47
C ASN A 90 -9.16 -11.76 31.97
N ASN A 91 -10.37 -11.41 32.43
CA ASN A 91 -10.68 -10.27 33.28
C ASN A 91 -9.71 -10.11 34.48
N ASP A 92 -9.17 -11.20 35.02
CA ASP A 92 -8.26 -11.21 36.18
C ASP A 92 -6.77 -11.00 35.82
N VAL A 93 -6.46 -9.99 35.02
CA VAL A 93 -5.09 -9.42 34.87
C VAL A 93 -4.06 -10.28 34.09
N VAL A 94 -4.36 -11.52 33.70
CA VAL A 94 -3.40 -12.31 32.89
C VAL A 94 -3.34 -11.81 31.45
N ASP A 95 -2.22 -11.16 31.12
CA ASP A 95 -1.91 -10.62 29.80
C ASP A 95 -0.75 -11.42 29.18
N GLU A 96 -0.97 -12.03 28.02
CA GLU A 96 0.09 -12.63 27.21
C GLU A 96 0.83 -11.54 26.43
N ILE A 97 2.15 -11.56 26.48
CA ILE A 97 3.02 -10.72 25.64
C ILE A 97 3.54 -11.58 24.50
N ASN A 98 3.11 -11.28 23.28
CA ASN A 98 3.53 -12.02 22.10
C ASN A 98 4.42 -11.16 21.20
N ASP A 99 5.54 -11.71 20.74
CA ASP A 99 6.30 -11.17 19.60
C ASP A 99 5.70 -11.74 18.32
N GLU A 100 4.74 -11.01 17.76
CA GLU A 100 4.04 -11.41 16.55
C GLU A 100 4.50 -10.58 15.37
N ASN A 101 4.52 -11.22 14.21
CA ASN A 101 4.75 -10.49 12.97
C ASN A 101 3.65 -9.44 12.75
N TYR A 102 3.97 -8.49 11.87
CA TYR A 102 3.09 -7.38 11.54
C TYR A 102 1.69 -7.82 11.12
N TYR A 103 1.60 -8.81 10.22
CA TYR A 103 0.33 -9.25 9.66
C TYR A 103 -0.60 -9.87 10.71
N LEU A 104 -0.08 -10.75 11.56
CA LEU A 104 -0.85 -11.40 12.62
C LEU A 104 -1.43 -10.37 13.59
N ASN A 105 -0.66 -9.33 13.91
CA ASN A 105 -1.09 -8.22 14.73
C ASN A 105 -2.26 -7.43 14.10
N ILE A 106 -2.22 -7.16 12.79
CA ILE A 106 -3.33 -6.51 12.09
C ILE A 106 -4.56 -7.39 12.04
N VAL A 107 -4.40 -8.67 11.70
CA VAL A 107 -5.53 -9.61 11.65
C VAL A 107 -6.20 -9.73 13.01
N ARG A 108 -5.42 -9.79 14.09
CA ARG A 108 -5.96 -9.80 15.45
C ARG A 108 -6.73 -8.52 15.74
N LEU A 109 -6.16 -7.36 15.41
CA LEU A 109 -6.85 -6.08 15.59
C LEU A 109 -8.15 -6.02 14.80
N TYR A 110 -8.11 -6.44 13.54
CA TYR A 110 -9.28 -6.54 12.67
C TYR A 110 -10.35 -7.46 13.27
N ASN A 111 -9.99 -8.67 13.69
CA ASN A 111 -10.93 -9.60 14.30
C ASN A 111 -11.53 -9.05 15.59
N ASN A 112 -10.71 -8.41 16.45
CA ASN A 112 -11.20 -7.79 17.68
C ASN A 112 -12.10 -6.58 17.40
N ALA A 113 -11.81 -5.77 16.38
CA ALA A 113 -12.68 -4.66 15.99
C ALA A 113 -14.01 -5.17 15.41
N ARG A 114 -13.99 -6.26 14.65
CA ARG A 114 -15.21 -6.91 14.15
C ARG A 114 -16.08 -7.40 15.31
N LEU A 115 -15.48 -8.10 16.26
CA LEU A 115 -16.18 -8.57 17.46
C LEU A 115 -16.78 -7.43 18.28
N TYR A 116 -16.10 -6.28 18.35
CA TYR A 116 -16.64 -5.08 18.99
C TYR A 116 -17.91 -4.60 18.30
N LEU A 117 -17.86 -4.43 16.97
CA LEU A 117 -19.00 -3.98 16.16
C LEU A 117 -20.18 -4.96 16.26
N GLU A 118 -19.91 -6.27 16.21
CA GLU A 118 -20.91 -7.31 16.38
C GLU A 118 -21.56 -7.26 17.77
N LYS A 119 -20.77 -7.05 18.83
CA LYS A 119 -21.29 -6.91 20.20
C LYS A 119 -22.14 -5.65 20.36
N PHE A 120 -21.65 -4.52 19.86
CA PHE A 120 -22.36 -3.24 19.90
C PHE A 120 -23.75 -3.35 19.29
N ASN A 121 -23.89 -4.00 18.14
CA ASN A 121 -25.18 -4.19 17.47
C ASN A 121 -26.15 -5.14 18.20
N LYS A 122 -25.66 -5.94 19.16
CA LYS A 122 -26.44 -7.02 19.82
C LYS A 122 -26.80 -6.72 21.27
N THR A 123 -26.18 -5.73 21.92
CA THR A 123 -26.33 -5.52 23.36
C THR A 123 -27.23 -4.34 23.69
N THR A 124 -28.26 -4.58 24.52
CA THR A 124 -28.80 -3.59 25.45
C THR A 124 -27.81 -3.47 26.60
N HIS A 125 -27.12 -2.35 26.72
CA HIS A 125 -26.04 -2.18 27.71
C HIS A 125 -26.59 -2.06 29.14
N GLU A 126 -26.85 -3.19 29.79
CA GLU A 126 -27.43 -3.24 31.14
C GLU A 126 -26.46 -2.83 32.25
N ASN A 127 -25.13 -2.91 32.04
CA ASN A 127 -24.14 -2.39 32.98
C ASN A 127 -22.90 -1.77 32.26
N PRO A 128 -22.83 -0.43 32.11
CA PRO A 128 -21.81 0.23 31.30
C PRO A 128 -20.39 0.14 31.86
N LEU A 129 -20.23 0.00 33.18
CA LEU A 129 -18.93 -0.04 33.86
C LEU A 129 -18.18 -1.36 33.64
N ASP A 130 -18.91 -2.47 33.56
CA ASP A 130 -18.32 -3.80 33.31
C ASP A 130 -17.71 -3.87 31.91
N LEU A 131 -18.25 -3.08 30.97
CA LEU A 131 -17.75 -2.96 29.60
C LEU A 131 -16.26 -2.57 29.59
N LEU A 132 -15.84 -1.61 30.41
CA LEU A 132 -14.45 -1.13 30.42
C LEU A 132 -13.43 -2.18 30.85
N ASN A 133 -13.87 -3.20 31.60
CA ASN A 133 -13.03 -4.28 32.09
C ASN A 133 -13.05 -5.51 31.16
N GLU A 134 -13.89 -5.52 30.13
CA GLU A 134 -13.95 -6.62 29.17
C GLU A 134 -12.59 -6.84 28.47
N PRO A 135 -12.25 -8.10 28.15
CA PRO A 135 -10.96 -8.43 27.54
C PRO A 135 -10.71 -7.68 26.23
N LEU A 136 -11.79 -7.42 25.48
CA LEU A 136 -11.73 -6.75 24.19
C LEU A 136 -11.37 -5.26 24.36
N LEU A 137 -11.94 -4.56 25.33
CA LEU A 137 -11.61 -3.15 25.58
C LEU A 137 -10.26 -3.00 26.26
N ARG A 138 -9.89 -3.93 27.13
CA ARG A 138 -8.53 -4.05 27.65
C ARG A 138 -7.50 -4.24 26.54
N TYR A 139 -7.78 -5.07 25.54
CA TYR A 139 -6.90 -5.24 24.38
C TYR A 139 -6.63 -3.92 23.66
N PHE A 140 -7.68 -3.16 23.35
CA PHE A 140 -7.54 -1.88 22.67
C PHE A 140 -6.82 -0.85 23.55
N LYS A 141 -7.13 -0.79 24.85
CA LYS A 141 -6.42 0.08 25.82
C LYS A 141 -4.93 -0.24 25.91
N ALA A 142 -4.58 -1.52 26.14
CA ALA A 142 -3.20 -1.96 26.35
C ALA A 142 -2.31 -1.77 25.12
N ASN A 143 -2.86 -1.95 23.91
CA ASN A 143 -2.12 -1.81 22.67
C ASN A 143 -2.18 -0.39 22.06
N SER A 144 -2.99 0.52 22.62
CA SER A 144 -3.00 1.94 22.23
C SER A 144 -1.78 2.73 22.71
N ASN A 145 -1.10 2.27 23.76
CA ASN A 145 0.08 2.90 24.34
C ASN A 145 1.35 2.60 23.53
N SER A 146 1.42 3.09 22.30
CA SER A 146 2.63 3.11 21.45
C SER A 146 3.18 1.76 20.97
N LYS A 147 2.58 0.62 21.34
CA LYS A 147 3.06 -0.72 20.91
C LYS A 147 2.87 -0.97 19.41
N PHE A 148 1.81 -0.41 18.84
CA PHE A 148 1.48 -0.58 17.43
C PHE A 148 2.27 0.37 16.49
N GLY A 149 2.68 1.55 16.94
CA GLY A 149 3.32 2.56 16.07
C GLY A 149 4.58 2.03 15.35
N PRO A 150 5.57 1.48 16.07
CA PRO A 150 6.77 0.89 15.47
C PRO A 150 6.47 -0.28 14.53
N ILE A 151 5.46 -1.09 14.87
CA ILE A 151 4.96 -2.21 14.06
C ILE A 151 4.45 -1.70 12.70
N PHE A 152 3.68 -0.60 12.71
CA PHE A 152 3.17 0.06 11.50
C PHE A 152 4.26 0.69 10.64
N MET A 153 5.17 1.46 11.24
CA MET A 153 6.23 2.13 10.48
C MET A 153 7.13 1.12 9.77
N LYS A 154 7.52 0.03 10.46
CA LYS A 154 8.34 -1.02 9.84
C LYS A 154 7.61 -1.74 8.70
N ALA A 155 6.29 -1.85 8.76
CA ALA A 155 5.52 -2.43 7.67
C ALA A 155 5.41 -1.52 6.45
N VAL A 156 5.22 -0.22 6.68
CA VAL A 156 5.29 0.78 5.61
C VAL A 156 6.65 0.70 4.92
N ASP A 157 7.74 0.66 5.69
CA ASP A 157 9.10 0.54 5.15
C ASP A 157 9.27 -0.72 4.29
N LEU A 158 8.70 -1.86 4.70
CA LEU A 158 8.73 -3.10 3.93
C LEU A 158 7.93 -3.01 2.63
N VAL A 159 6.70 -2.47 2.67
CA VAL A 159 5.87 -2.28 1.48
C VAL A 159 6.53 -1.32 0.50
N VAL A 160 7.14 -0.26 1.01
CA VAL A 160 7.89 0.72 0.21
C VAL A 160 9.13 0.07 -0.42
N ALA A 161 9.93 -0.66 0.36
CA ALA A 161 11.15 -1.29 -0.14
C ALA A 161 10.86 -2.31 -1.26
N ASP A 162 9.85 -3.17 -1.08
CA ASP A 162 9.48 -4.18 -2.09
C ASP A 162 8.90 -3.54 -3.36
N ASN A 163 8.06 -2.51 -3.21
CA ASN A 163 7.51 -1.81 -4.37
C ASN A 163 8.57 -0.98 -5.11
N ILE A 164 9.47 -0.29 -4.41
CA ILE A 164 10.60 0.43 -5.03
C ILE A 164 11.47 -0.53 -5.84
N LYS A 165 11.77 -1.71 -5.30
CA LYS A 165 12.55 -2.74 -6.01
C LYS A 165 11.85 -3.18 -7.30
N SER A 166 10.53 -3.34 -7.27
CA SER A 166 9.72 -3.69 -8.45
C SER A 166 9.72 -2.56 -9.49
N ILE A 167 9.48 -1.32 -9.05
CA ILE A 167 9.47 -0.11 -9.90
C ILE A 167 10.83 0.09 -10.56
N ASN A 168 11.93 -0.01 -9.80
CA ASN A 168 13.29 0.15 -10.32
C ASN A 168 13.63 -0.90 -11.38
N ARG A 169 13.16 -2.15 -11.21
CA ARG A 169 13.35 -3.21 -12.21
C ARG A 169 12.61 -2.90 -13.51
N LEU A 170 11.38 -2.40 -13.42
CA LEU A 170 10.57 -2.01 -14.58
C LEU A 170 11.15 -0.78 -15.29
N LEU A 171 11.54 0.26 -14.54
CA LEU A 171 12.21 1.43 -15.10
C LEU A 171 13.51 1.06 -15.83
N ARG A 172 14.33 0.19 -15.23
CA ARG A 172 15.54 -0.31 -15.87
C ARG A 172 15.24 -1.02 -17.20
N PHE A 173 14.19 -1.82 -17.26
CA PHE A 173 13.77 -2.45 -18.51
C PHE A 173 13.37 -1.42 -19.57
N ILE A 174 12.56 -0.41 -19.20
CA ILE A 174 12.18 0.69 -20.11
C ILE A 174 13.42 1.42 -20.63
N TYR A 175 14.36 1.77 -19.76
CA TYR A 175 15.60 2.43 -20.18
C TYR A 175 16.44 1.59 -21.12
N ILE A 176 16.49 0.26 -20.93
CA ILE A 176 17.18 -0.64 -21.86
C ILE A 176 16.50 -0.62 -23.24
N VAL A 177 15.17 -0.69 -23.29
CA VAL A 177 14.41 -0.64 -24.55
C VAL A 177 14.65 0.70 -25.28
N LEU A 178 14.54 1.83 -24.57
CA LEU A 178 14.81 3.15 -25.15
C LEU A 178 16.24 3.29 -25.66
N ALA A 179 17.22 2.73 -24.95
CA ALA A 179 18.62 2.75 -25.38
C ALA A 179 18.84 1.94 -26.67
N VAL A 180 18.19 0.78 -26.79
CA VAL A 180 18.25 -0.04 -28.01
C VAL A 180 17.58 0.68 -29.18
N ASP A 181 16.43 1.31 -28.95
CA ASP A 181 15.70 2.05 -30.00
C ASP A 181 16.51 3.24 -30.52
N ALA A 182 17.06 4.05 -29.60
CA ALA A 182 17.94 5.16 -29.96
C ALA A 182 19.20 4.70 -30.70
N PHE A 183 19.77 3.55 -30.33
CA PHE A 183 20.91 2.98 -31.04
C PHE A 183 20.54 2.57 -32.47
N ILE A 184 19.38 1.94 -32.67
CA ILE A 184 18.89 1.56 -34.01
C ILE A 184 18.67 2.81 -34.87
N GLU A 185 18.05 3.86 -34.33
CA GLU A 185 17.86 5.12 -35.04
C GLU A 185 19.19 5.74 -35.50
N ILE A 186 20.20 5.77 -34.61
CA ILE A 186 21.55 6.24 -34.97
C ILE A 186 22.12 5.40 -36.12
N VAL A 187 22.02 4.07 -36.05
CA VAL A 187 22.50 3.18 -37.12
C VAL A 187 21.78 3.45 -38.44
N ILE A 188 20.47 3.69 -38.44
CA ILE A 188 19.71 4.01 -39.66
C ILE A 188 20.15 5.36 -40.23
N ILE A 189 20.28 6.38 -39.40
CA ILE A 189 20.67 7.73 -39.83
C ILE A 189 22.07 7.70 -40.45
N PHE A 190 23.06 7.15 -39.74
CA PHE A 190 24.45 7.17 -40.18
C PHE A 190 24.79 6.09 -41.20
N GLY A 191 24.17 4.92 -41.11
CA GLY A 191 24.44 3.78 -41.99
C GLY A 191 23.63 3.79 -43.28
N VAL A 192 22.42 4.35 -43.28
CA VAL A 192 21.50 4.28 -44.43
C VAL A 192 21.20 5.65 -45.01
N ILE A 193 20.73 6.60 -44.19
CA ILE A 193 20.22 7.89 -44.69
C ILE A 193 21.35 8.76 -45.22
N ILE A 194 22.41 8.99 -44.44
CA ILE A 194 23.55 9.84 -44.86
C ILE A 194 24.23 9.28 -46.11
N PRO A 195 24.62 7.99 -46.18
CA PRO A 195 25.30 7.45 -47.36
C PRO A 195 24.43 7.47 -48.61
N SER A 196 23.12 7.19 -48.48
CA SER A 196 22.19 7.24 -49.61
C SER A 196 21.99 8.65 -50.14
N SER A 197 21.89 9.63 -49.23
CA SER A 197 21.79 11.05 -49.58
C SER A 197 23.06 11.52 -50.31
N ASN A 198 24.24 11.11 -49.83
CA ASN A 198 25.51 11.44 -50.48
C ASN A 198 25.61 10.84 -51.90
N LYS A 199 25.23 9.56 -52.08
CA LYS A 199 25.17 8.94 -53.42
C LYS A 199 24.23 9.67 -54.37
N CYS A 200 23.06 10.11 -53.89
CA CYS A 200 22.12 10.89 -54.69
C CYS A 200 22.74 12.23 -55.13
N ILE A 201 23.40 12.95 -54.21
CA ILE A 201 24.08 14.22 -54.52
C ILE A 201 25.20 14.01 -55.55
N GLU A 202 26.02 12.98 -55.40
CA GLU A 202 27.08 12.63 -56.36
C GLU A 202 26.51 12.32 -57.75
N THR A 203 25.40 11.59 -57.81
CA THR A 203 24.72 11.24 -59.06
C THR A 203 24.18 12.48 -59.78
N LEU A 204 23.54 13.39 -59.02
CA LEU A 204 23.06 14.67 -59.55
C LEU A 204 24.22 15.54 -60.05
N LYS A 205 25.32 15.64 -59.30
CA LYS A 205 26.52 16.36 -59.75
C LYS A 205 27.09 15.77 -61.03
N GLY A 206 27.15 14.44 -61.16
CA GLY A 206 27.56 13.75 -62.38
C GLY A 206 26.67 14.10 -63.57
N ALA A 207 25.34 14.04 -63.40
CA ALA A 207 24.39 14.39 -64.45
C ALA A 207 24.53 15.85 -64.90
N PHE A 208 24.58 16.81 -63.96
CA PHE A 208 24.77 18.23 -64.29
C PHE A 208 26.11 18.50 -65.00
N THR A 209 27.16 17.75 -64.65
CA THR A 209 28.45 17.86 -65.32
C THR A 209 28.34 17.40 -66.78
N ILE A 210 27.62 16.32 -67.06
CA ILE A 210 27.37 15.84 -68.43
C ILE A 210 26.57 16.86 -69.24
N PHE A 211 25.52 17.47 -68.66
CA PHE A 211 24.73 18.53 -69.31
C PHE A 211 25.58 19.74 -69.71
N LYS A 212 26.67 20.03 -69.00
CA LYS A 212 27.62 21.09 -69.35
C LYS A 212 28.41 20.81 -70.63
N TYR A 213 28.52 19.55 -71.04
CA TYR A 213 29.24 19.11 -72.24
C TYR A 213 28.33 18.79 -73.43
N ILE A 214 27.01 18.95 -73.30
CA ILE A 214 26.10 18.85 -74.43
C ILE A 214 26.24 20.14 -75.26
N PRO A 215 26.67 20.07 -76.53
CA PRO A 215 26.82 21.26 -77.37
C PRO A 215 25.45 21.93 -77.57
N LYS A 216 25.45 23.26 -77.60
CA LYS A 216 24.26 24.04 -77.99
C LYS A 216 23.86 23.75 -79.42
#